data_AF-A0A379UM85-F1
#
_entry.id   AF-A0A379UM85-F1
#
_cell.length_a   1.000
_cell.length_b   1.000
_cell.length_c   1.000
_cell.angle_alpha   90.00
_cell.angle_beta   90.00
_cell.angle_gamma   90.00
#
_symmetry.space_group_name_H-M   'P 1'
#
loop_
_entity.id
_entity.type
_entity.pdbx_description
1 polymer ?
#
loop_
_entity_poly.entity_id
_entity_poly.type
_entity_poly.pdbx_seq_one_letter_code
_entity_poly.pdbx_strand_id
1 'polypeptide(L)'
;MGPGLTRSPEQQKVVEALTPDEADTVLVKWRYSAFHRSPLEQMLKDTGRNQLIITGVYAHIGCMTTATDAFMRDIKPFMVADALADFSREEHLMALNYVAGRSGRVVMTESLLPTPVPASKAALRALILPLLDETDEPLDDENLIDYGLDSVRMMGLAARWRKVHGDIDFVMLAKNPTIDAWWALLSRGVE
;
A
#
# COMPACT_ATOMS: atom_id res chain seq x y z
N MET A 1 -20.68 27.90 -13.07
CA MET A 1 -19.98 27.42 -11.86
C MET A 1 -20.78 27.88 -10.66
N GLY A 2 -21.26 26.96 -9.84
CA GLY A 2 -21.92 27.31 -8.57
C GLY A 2 -20.88 27.75 -7.52
N PRO A 3 -21.33 28.28 -6.38
CA PRO A 3 -20.44 28.74 -5.31
C PRO A 3 -19.69 27.58 -4.61
N GLY A 4 -20.21 26.35 -4.68
CA GLY A 4 -19.59 25.19 -4.04
C GLY A 4 -19.39 25.39 -2.53
N LEU A 5 -18.24 24.95 -2.02
CA LEU A 5 -17.90 24.99 -0.60
C LEU A 5 -17.80 26.41 -0.02
N THR A 6 -17.63 27.47 -0.82
CA THR A 6 -17.52 28.84 -0.27
C THR A 6 -18.82 29.33 0.38
N ARG A 7 -19.94 28.62 0.18
CA ARG A 7 -21.21 28.86 0.89
C ARG A 7 -21.33 28.12 2.24
N SER A 8 -20.41 27.20 2.51
CA SER A 8 -20.35 26.43 3.76
C SER A 8 -18.91 26.37 4.30
N PRO A 9 -18.30 27.52 4.68
CA PRO A 9 -16.92 27.57 5.16
C PRO A 9 -16.66 26.66 6.38
N GLU A 10 -17.69 26.42 7.20
CA GLU A 10 -17.65 25.52 8.34
C GLU A 10 -17.37 24.06 7.96
N GLN A 11 -17.70 23.66 6.73
CA GLN A 11 -17.48 22.30 6.20
C GLN A 11 -16.12 22.13 5.50
N GLN A 12 -15.22 23.12 5.61
CA GLN A 12 -13.93 23.12 4.90
C GLN A 12 -12.88 22.18 5.52
N LYS A 13 -13.08 21.76 6.77
CA LYS A 13 -12.11 20.90 7.47
C LYS A 13 -12.06 19.51 6.85
N VAL A 14 -10.87 18.91 6.89
CA VAL A 14 -10.71 17.47 6.62
C VAL A 14 -11.54 16.70 7.66
N VAL A 15 -12.11 15.56 7.25
CA VAL A 15 -12.89 14.69 8.14
C VAL A 15 -12.03 14.22 9.32
N GLU A 16 -12.66 14.07 10.49
CA GLU A 16 -11.97 13.79 11.75
C GLU A 16 -11.04 12.57 11.70
N ALA A 17 -11.48 11.48 11.05
CA ALA A 17 -10.72 10.24 10.92
C ALA A 17 -9.42 10.38 10.09
N LEU A 18 -9.27 11.49 9.35
CA LEU A 18 -8.08 11.80 8.53
C LEU A 18 -7.50 13.17 8.91
N THR A 19 -7.64 13.57 10.19
CA THR A 19 -7.12 14.85 10.68
C THR A 19 -5.59 14.91 10.51
N PRO A 20 -5.06 15.91 9.79
CA PRO A 20 -3.61 16.05 9.62
C PRO A 20 -2.89 16.39 10.92
N ASP A 21 -1.65 15.94 11.06
CA ASP A 21 -0.73 16.38 12.12
C ASP A 21 0.35 17.35 11.59
N GLU A 22 1.34 17.69 12.41
CA GLU A 22 2.41 18.66 12.05
C GLU A 22 3.40 18.12 11.01
N ALA A 23 3.48 16.79 10.81
CA ALA A 23 4.32 16.17 9.80
C ALA A 23 3.67 16.15 8.42
N ASP A 24 2.36 16.38 8.34
CA ASP A 24 1.60 16.42 7.10
C ASP A 24 1.73 17.76 6.37
N THR A 25 1.67 17.71 5.03
CA THR A 25 1.58 18.92 4.20
C THR A 25 0.16 19.10 3.69
N VAL A 26 -0.52 20.16 4.14
CA VAL A 26 -1.85 20.55 3.65
C VAL A 26 -1.70 21.64 2.58
N LEU A 27 -2.15 21.36 1.35
CA LEU A 27 -2.10 22.32 0.23
C LEU A 27 -3.47 22.91 -0.08
N VAL A 28 -3.49 24.22 -0.36
CA VAL A 28 -4.71 24.89 -0.86
C VAL A 28 -5.02 24.43 -2.29
N LYS A 29 -6.21 23.87 -2.49
CA LYS A 29 -6.65 23.29 -3.76
C LYS A 29 -7.47 24.28 -4.59
N TRP A 30 -6.87 24.90 -5.60
CA TRP A 30 -7.55 25.92 -6.43
C TRP A 30 -8.31 25.38 -7.64
N ARG A 31 -7.89 24.23 -8.20
CA ARG A 31 -8.45 23.62 -9.43
C ARG A 31 -8.50 22.10 -9.29
N TYR A 32 -9.01 21.39 -10.30
CA TYR A 32 -9.12 19.93 -10.28
C TYR A 32 -7.77 19.21 -10.16
N SER A 33 -6.73 19.65 -10.89
CA SER A 33 -5.36 19.15 -10.68
C SER A 33 -4.78 19.66 -9.36
N ALA A 34 -4.16 18.79 -8.57
CA ALA A 34 -3.45 19.17 -7.35
C ALA A 34 -2.17 19.99 -7.63
N PHE A 35 -1.63 19.93 -8.85
CA PHE A 35 -0.43 20.68 -9.26
C PHE A 35 -0.75 22.12 -9.66
N HIS A 36 -1.98 22.39 -10.09
CA HIS A 36 -2.30 23.68 -10.67
C HIS A 36 -2.48 24.76 -9.59
N ARG A 37 -1.57 25.75 -9.59
CA ARG A 37 -1.44 26.80 -8.56
C ARG A 37 -1.07 26.24 -7.18
N SER A 38 -0.23 25.23 -7.13
CA SER A 38 0.31 24.68 -5.88
C SER A 38 1.82 24.42 -6.01
N PRO A 39 2.56 24.27 -4.90
CA PRO A 39 3.97 23.91 -4.92
C PRO A 39 4.22 22.40 -5.10
N LEU A 40 3.19 21.58 -5.32
CA LEU A 40 3.27 20.11 -5.23
C LEU A 40 4.37 19.49 -6.10
N GLU A 41 4.52 19.94 -7.35
CA GLU A 41 5.56 19.41 -8.25
C GLU A 41 6.97 19.67 -7.71
N GLN A 42 7.23 20.89 -7.25
CA GLN A 42 8.54 21.26 -6.72
C GLN A 42 8.86 20.47 -5.45
N MET A 43 7.89 20.32 -4.55
CA MET A 43 8.06 19.54 -3.32
C MET A 43 8.42 18.07 -3.59
N LEU A 44 7.78 17.46 -4.59
CA LEU A 44 8.08 16.09 -4.99
C LEU A 44 9.50 15.97 -5.58
N LYS A 45 9.89 16.94 -6.42
CA LYS A 45 11.25 17.00 -7.01
C LYS A 45 12.33 17.20 -5.94
N ASP A 46 12.12 18.11 -5.01
CA ASP A 46 13.08 18.43 -3.94
C ASP A 46 13.33 17.23 -3.00
N THR A 47 12.33 16.36 -2.85
CA THR A 47 12.43 15.13 -2.05
C THR A 47 12.81 13.89 -2.86
N GLY A 48 13.09 14.05 -4.17
CA GLY A 48 13.44 12.95 -5.07
C GLY A 48 12.33 11.94 -5.31
N ARG A 49 11.06 12.30 -5.05
CA ARG A 49 9.90 11.41 -5.17
C ARG A 49 9.26 11.57 -6.55
N ASN A 50 9.21 10.50 -7.32
CA ASN A 50 8.57 10.45 -8.64
C ASN A 50 7.36 9.50 -8.71
N GLN A 51 6.78 9.15 -7.57
CA GLN A 51 5.57 8.35 -7.47
C GLN A 51 4.57 9.06 -6.57
N LEU A 52 3.30 9.08 -6.97
CA LEU A 52 2.22 9.72 -6.23
C LEU A 52 1.05 8.76 -6.05
N ILE A 53 0.75 8.40 -4.81
CA ILE A 53 -0.43 7.63 -4.44
C ILE A 53 -1.62 8.60 -4.35
N ILE A 54 -2.74 8.26 -4.99
CA ILE A 54 -3.91 9.13 -5.13
C ILE A 54 -5.15 8.41 -4.57
N THR A 55 -5.76 9.04 -3.56
CA THR A 55 -7.00 8.62 -2.87
C THR A 55 -8.00 9.79 -2.83
N GLY A 56 -9.18 9.55 -2.26
CA GLY A 56 -10.16 10.62 -1.94
C GLY A 56 -11.29 10.76 -2.95
N VAL A 57 -11.80 11.99 -3.11
CA VAL A 57 -12.99 12.29 -3.91
C VAL A 57 -12.82 13.55 -4.76
N TYR A 58 -13.46 13.67 -5.93
CA TYR A 58 -14.16 12.61 -6.67
C TYR A 58 -13.24 11.96 -7.70
N ALA A 59 -13.34 10.64 -7.86
CA ALA A 59 -12.42 9.83 -8.64
C ALA A 59 -12.23 10.36 -10.08
N HIS A 60 -13.31 10.58 -10.82
CA HIS A 60 -13.25 11.02 -12.23
C HIS A 60 -12.91 12.51 -12.42
N ILE A 61 -13.05 13.34 -11.38
CA ILE A 61 -12.84 14.79 -11.50
C ILE A 61 -11.42 15.13 -11.06
N GLY A 62 -11.22 15.32 -9.76
CA GLY A 62 -9.98 15.83 -9.20
C GLY A 62 -8.86 14.79 -9.23
N CYS A 63 -9.18 13.56 -8.84
CA CYS A 63 -8.19 12.48 -8.72
C CYS A 63 -7.67 12.07 -10.11
N MET A 64 -8.55 11.77 -11.07
CA MET A 64 -8.16 11.42 -12.44
C MET A 64 -7.41 12.57 -13.14
N THR A 65 -7.87 13.82 -12.99
CA THR A 65 -7.16 14.98 -13.57
C THR A 65 -5.77 15.14 -12.96
N THR A 66 -5.63 14.95 -11.64
CA THR A 66 -4.33 14.99 -10.96
C THR A 66 -3.42 13.86 -11.41
N ALA A 67 -3.95 12.65 -11.61
CA ALA A 67 -3.18 11.51 -12.13
C ALA A 67 -2.62 11.82 -13.52
N THR A 68 -3.45 12.29 -14.44
CA THR A 68 -3.01 12.65 -15.80
C THR A 68 -2.01 13.81 -15.79
N ASP A 69 -2.18 14.80 -14.92
CA ASP A 69 -1.22 15.91 -14.77
C ASP A 69 0.11 15.45 -14.12
N ALA A 70 0.08 14.53 -13.16
CA ALA A 70 1.28 13.89 -12.60
C ALA A 70 2.08 13.19 -13.69
N PHE A 71 1.40 12.38 -14.52
CA PHE A 71 2.00 11.65 -15.63
C PHE A 71 2.71 12.57 -16.61
N MET A 72 2.09 13.70 -16.98
CA MET A 72 2.68 14.71 -17.87
C MET A 72 3.90 15.44 -17.25
N ARG A 73 4.15 15.26 -15.95
CA ARG A 73 5.25 15.88 -15.19
C ARG A 73 6.30 14.85 -14.74
N ASP A 74 6.35 13.69 -15.41
CA ASP A 74 7.27 12.59 -15.09
C ASP A 74 7.08 11.97 -13.69
N ILE A 75 5.90 12.13 -13.09
CA ILE A 75 5.51 11.53 -11.81
C ILE A 75 4.54 10.38 -12.09
N LYS A 76 4.86 9.18 -11.59
CA LYS A 76 4.08 7.96 -11.78
C LYS A 76 2.88 7.94 -10.82
N PRO A 77 1.62 8.06 -11.29
CA PRO A 77 0.47 8.07 -10.41
C PRO A 77 -0.02 6.64 -10.13
N PHE A 78 -0.43 6.42 -8.89
CA PHE A 78 -1.05 5.19 -8.40
C PHE A 78 -2.44 5.55 -7.85
N MET A 79 -3.49 5.31 -8.63
CA MET A 79 -4.87 5.42 -8.14
C MET A 79 -5.23 4.19 -7.33
N VAL A 80 -5.74 4.41 -6.12
CA VAL A 80 -6.10 3.33 -5.18
C VAL A 80 -7.60 3.07 -5.28
N ALA A 81 -7.99 2.03 -6.01
CA ALA A 81 -9.36 1.80 -6.45
C ALA A 81 -10.37 1.76 -5.30
N ASP A 82 -10.02 1.09 -4.20
CA ASP A 82 -10.86 0.94 -3.01
C ASP A 82 -10.72 2.10 -1.99
N ALA A 83 -9.84 3.08 -2.24
CA ALA A 83 -9.69 4.30 -1.45
C ALA A 83 -10.11 5.56 -2.23
N LEU A 84 -10.98 5.39 -3.22
CA LEU A 84 -11.59 6.44 -4.02
C LEU A 84 -13.12 6.35 -3.93
N ALA A 85 -13.80 7.48 -4.02
CA ALA A 85 -15.25 7.50 -4.22
C ALA A 85 -15.66 8.50 -5.31
N ASP A 86 -16.85 8.31 -5.85
CA ASP A 86 -17.39 9.12 -6.93
C ASP A 86 -18.90 9.28 -6.81
N PHE A 87 -19.50 10.11 -7.65
CA PHE A 87 -20.96 10.31 -7.71
C PHE A 87 -21.70 9.05 -8.12
N SER A 88 -21.11 8.24 -8.99
CA SER A 88 -21.65 6.96 -9.43
C SER A 88 -20.57 5.89 -9.56
N ARG A 89 -20.98 4.62 -9.49
CA ARG A 89 -20.08 3.48 -9.73
C ARG A 89 -19.53 3.50 -11.17
N GLU A 90 -20.30 3.96 -12.14
CA GLU A 90 -19.88 4.03 -13.53
C GLU A 90 -18.75 5.05 -13.72
N GLU A 91 -18.90 6.26 -13.19
CA GLU A 91 -17.85 7.30 -13.25
C GLU A 91 -16.59 6.88 -12.49
N HIS A 92 -16.76 6.24 -11.33
CA HIS A 92 -15.64 5.65 -10.59
C HIS A 92 -14.86 4.68 -11.49
N LEU A 93 -15.53 3.68 -12.06
CA LEU A 93 -14.87 2.66 -12.89
C LEU A 93 -14.27 3.25 -14.16
N MET A 94 -14.92 4.25 -14.77
CA MET A 94 -14.39 4.98 -15.91
C MET A 94 -13.06 5.64 -15.58
N ALA A 95 -12.96 6.31 -14.42
CA ALA A 95 -11.73 6.96 -13.98
C ALA A 95 -10.57 5.95 -13.83
N LEU A 96 -10.84 4.80 -13.21
CA LEU A 96 -9.86 3.72 -13.06
C LEU A 96 -9.40 3.20 -14.43
N ASN A 97 -10.34 2.90 -15.32
CA ASN A 97 -10.03 2.39 -16.66
C ASN A 97 -9.23 3.40 -17.49
N TYR A 98 -9.55 4.69 -17.38
CA TYR A 98 -8.80 5.74 -18.05
C TYR A 98 -7.35 5.78 -17.58
N VAL A 99 -7.12 5.86 -16.26
CA VAL A 99 -5.75 5.95 -15.72
C VAL A 99 -4.95 4.70 -16.01
N ALA A 100 -5.53 3.51 -15.82
CA ALA A 100 -4.87 2.24 -16.15
C ALA A 100 -4.43 2.17 -17.63
N GLY A 101 -5.23 2.74 -18.54
CA GLY A 101 -4.94 2.71 -19.97
C GLY A 101 -4.10 3.86 -20.49
N ARG A 102 -3.94 4.96 -19.76
CA ARG A 102 -3.42 6.23 -20.32
C ARG A 102 -2.36 6.94 -19.49
N SER A 103 -2.43 6.88 -18.16
CA SER A 103 -1.63 7.80 -17.34
C SER A 103 -1.06 7.20 -16.06
N GLY A 104 -1.34 5.95 -15.68
CA GLY A 104 -0.80 5.42 -14.44
C GLY A 104 -1.13 3.98 -14.11
N ARG A 105 -0.88 3.63 -12.84
CA ARG A 105 -1.26 2.36 -12.25
C ARG A 105 -2.54 2.51 -11.45
N VAL A 106 -3.39 1.50 -11.52
CA VAL A 106 -4.50 1.30 -10.60
C VAL A 106 -4.16 0.10 -9.73
N VAL A 107 -4.30 0.27 -8.42
CA VAL A 107 -3.96 -0.74 -7.41
C VAL A 107 -5.05 -0.80 -6.33
N MET A 108 -5.07 -1.88 -5.58
CA MET A 108 -5.85 -1.98 -4.34
C MET A 108 -5.00 -1.50 -3.17
N THR A 109 -5.65 -1.04 -2.09
CA THR A 109 -4.98 -0.56 -0.87
C THR A 109 -4.02 -1.62 -0.33
N GLU A 110 -4.45 -2.88 -0.29
CA GLU A 110 -3.63 -4.01 0.15
C GLU A 110 -2.29 -4.15 -0.58
N SER A 111 -2.22 -3.76 -1.86
CA SER A 111 -1.01 -3.89 -2.67
C SER A 111 0.04 -2.84 -2.32
N LEU A 112 -0.35 -1.77 -1.64
CA LEU A 112 0.54 -0.70 -1.18
C LEU A 112 0.99 -0.90 0.26
N LEU A 113 0.24 -1.70 1.03
CA LEU A 113 0.58 -1.99 2.42
C LEU A 113 1.68 -3.06 2.46
N PRO A 114 2.65 -2.93 3.37
CA PRO A 114 3.58 -4.01 3.64
C PRO A 114 2.77 -5.21 4.16
N THR A 115 2.73 -6.31 3.42
CA THR A 115 1.96 -7.49 3.82
C THR A 115 2.65 -8.10 5.05
N PRO A 116 1.94 -8.27 6.20
CA PRO A 116 2.56 -8.82 7.40
C PRO A 116 2.92 -10.29 7.19
N VAL A 117 2.13 -10.99 6.38
CA VAL A 117 2.26 -12.40 6.04
C VAL A 117 2.45 -12.57 4.52
N PRO A 118 3.24 -13.54 4.06
CA PRO A 118 3.37 -13.84 2.63
C PRO A 118 2.03 -14.27 2.01
N ALA A 119 1.71 -13.73 0.82
CA ALA A 119 0.46 -14.03 0.11
C ALA A 119 0.45 -15.39 -0.62
N SER A 120 1.59 -16.09 -0.68
CA SER A 120 1.73 -17.41 -1.29
C SER A 120 2.92 -18.15 -0.69
N LYS A 121 2.97 -19.48 -0.84
CA LYS A 121 4.14 -20.29 -0.45
C LYS A 121 5.42 -19.81 -1.15
N ALA A 122 5.32 -19.38 -2.41
CA ALA A 122 6.44 -18.80 -3.16
C ALA A 122 6.92 -17.46 -2.54
N ALA A 123 6.00 -16.61 -2.09
CA ALA A 123 6.34 -15.39 -1.38
C ALA A 123 6.96 -15.67 0.00
N LEU A 124 6.50 -16.72 0.70
CA LEU A 124 7.12 -17.17 1.95
C LEU A 124 8.56 -17.62 1.69
N ARG A 125 8.78 -18.46 0.69
CA ARG A 125 10.11 -18.91 0.29
C ARG A 125 11.02 -17.72 -0.02
N ALA A 126 10.57 -16.76 -0.82
CA ALA A 126 11.31 -15.54 -1.14
C ALA A 126 11.63 -14.66 0.08
N LEU A 127 10.79 -14.71 1.13
CA LEU A 127 11.04 -14.03 2.41
C LEU A 127 12.08 -14.76 3.27
N ILE A 128 12.10 -16.10 3.25
CA ILE A 128 12.95 -16.92 4.10
C ILE A 128 14.36 -17.08 3.54
N LEU A 129 14.53 -17.32 2.23
CA LEU A 129 15.84 -17.59 1.63
C LEU A 129 16.92 -16.54 1.97
N PRO A 130 16.64 -15.22 1.96
CA PRO A 130 17.63 -14.21 2.34
C PRO A 130 18.01 -14.19 3.83
N LEU A 131 17.30 -14.96 4.67
CA LEU A 131 17.56 -15.09 6.10
C LEU A 131 18.40 -16.34 6.43
N LEU A 132 18.74 -17.14 5.44
CA LEU A 132 19.59 -18.33 5.59
C LEU A 132 21.05 -17.95 5.35
N ASP A 133 21.96 -18.62 6.04
CA ASP A 133 23.41 -18.33 5.93
C ASP A 133 24.13 -19.30 4.98
N GLU A 134 23.45 -20.36 4.53
CA GLU A 134 23.98 -21.37 3.60
C GLU A 134 23.73 -21.02 2.14
N THR A 135 24.61 -21.50 1.25
CA THR A 135 24.51 -21.26 -0.20
C THR A 135 23.53 -22.19 -0.91
N ASP A 136 23.27 -23.36 -0.33
CA ASP A 136 22.35 -24.34 -0.88
C ASP A 136 20.91 -24.00 -0.46
N GLU A 137 19.98 -24.06 -1.41
CA GLU A 137 18.58 -23.79 -1.11
C GLU A 137 17.88 -25.02 -0.52
N PRO A 138 17.21 -24.90 0.64
CA PRO A 138 16.47 -26.01 1.22
C PRO A 138 15.27 -26.42 0.36
N LEU A 139 14.90 -27.69 0.42
CA LEU A 139 13.56 -28.16 0.03
C LEU A 139 12.53 -27.63 1.03
N ASP A 140 11.24 -27.63 0.65
CA ASP A 140 10.20 -26.98 1.45
C ASP A 140 9.88 -27.72 2.76
N ASP A 141 10.18 -29.01 2.84
CA ASP A 141 9.99 -29.89 4.00
C ASP A 141 11.24 -30.04 4.88
N GLU A 142 12.35 -29.40 4.50
CA GLU A 142 13.60 -29.45 5.26
C GLU A 142 13.62 -28.44 6.40
N ASN A 143 14.40 -28.79 7.43
CA ASN A 143 14.56 -27.98 8.63
C ASN A 143 15.46 -26.78 8.35
N LEU A 144 14.88 -25.58 8.38
CA LEU A 144 15.55 -24.32 8.06
C LEU A 144 16.70 -23.97 9.03
N ILE A 145 16.70 -24.54 10.25
CA ILE A 145 17.81 -24.33 11.21
C ILE A 145 19.10 -24.95 10.67
N ASP A 146 19.01 -26.06 9.94
CA ASP A 146 20.16 -26.72 9.31
C ASP A 146 20.78 -25.86 8.20
N TYR A 147 20.04 -24.84 7.73
CA TYR A 147 20.45 -23.85 6.72
C TYR A 147 20.82 -22.48 7.32
N GLY A 148 21.06 -22.42 8.63
CA GLY A 148 21.52 -21.21 9.32
C GLY A 148 20.40 -20.29 9.83
N LEU A 149 19.14 -20.74 9.84
CA LEU A 149 18.08 -19.95 10.44
C LEU A 149 18.17 -19.93 11.97
N ASP A 150 18.30 -18.73 12.56
CA ASP A 150 18.42 -18.55 14.01
C ASP A 150 17.10 -18.15 14.72
N SER A 151 17.14 -18.15 16.06
CA SER A 151 16.01 -17.81 16.91
C SER A 151 15.59 -16.35 16.84
N VAL A 152 16.51 -15.42 16.58
CA VAL A 152 16.22 -13.98 16.47
C VAL A 152 15.39 -13.72 15.21
N ARG A 153 15.77 -14.33 14.09
CA ARG A 153 15.04 -14.29 12.82
C ARG A 153 13.63 -14.89 12.98
N MET A 154 13.52 -16.05 13.64
CA MET A 154 12.22 -16.68 13.95
C MET A 154 11.33 -15.80 14.83
N MET A 155 11.86 -15.17 15.88
CA MET A 155 11.10 -14.26 16.73
C MET A 155 10.60 -13.03 15.95
N GLY A 156 11.42 -12.49 15.04
CA GLY A 156 11.01 -11.39 14.16
C GLY A 156 9.92 -11.78 13.16
N LEU A 157 9.95 -13.01 12.64
CA LEU A 157 8.87 -13.56 11.82
C LEU A 157 7.58 -13.73 12.62
N ALA A 158 7.65 -14.38 13.80
CA ALA A 158 6.50 -14.57 14.67
C ALA A 158 5.84 -13.24 15.06
N ALA A 159 6.62 -12.22 15.43
CA ALA A 159 6.09 -10.90 15.77
C ALA A 159 5.37 -10.21 14.59
N ARG A 160 5.87 -10.40 13.37
CA ARG A 160 5.23 -9.87 12.15
C ARG A 160 3.93 -10.61 11.85
N TRP A 161 3.95 -11.94 11.88
CA TRP A 161 2.80 -12.77 11.54
C TRP A 161 1.69 -12.71 12.59
N ARG A 162 2.04 -12.45 13.85
CA ARG A 162 1.08 -12.22 14.95
C ARG A 162 0.09 -11.08 14.68
N LYS A 163 0.47 -10.09 13.86
CA LYS A 163 -0.43 -9.00 13.47
C LYS A 163 -1.65 -9.45 12.67
N VAL A 164 -1.57 -10.64 12.05
CA VAL A 164 -2.65 -11.25 11.27
C VAL A 164 -3.22 -12.46 12.00
N HIS A 165 -2.35 -13.33 12.53
CA HIS A 165 -2.74 -14.52 13.28
C HIS A 165 -2.27 -14.37 14.73
N GLY A 166 -3.15 -13.90 15.60
CA GLY A 166 -2.81 -13.54 16.98
C GLY A 166 -2.21 -14.68 17.81
N ASP A 167 -2.44 -15.94 17.43
CA ASP A 167 -1.93 -17.15 18.07
C ASP A 167 -0.48 -17.49 17.69
N ILE A 168 0.04 -16.96 16.57
CA ILE A 168 1.40 -17.31 16.12
C ILE A 168 2.44 -16.78 17.10
N ASP A 169 3.31 -17.68 17.55
CA ASP A 169 4.45 -17.38 18.40
C ASP A 169 5.71 -18.15 17.98
N PHE A 170 6.83 -17.84 18.65
CA PHE A 170 8.11 -18.49 18.39
C PHE A 170 8.04 -20.01 18.59
N VAL A 171 7.30 -20.49 19.60
CA VAL A 171 7.22 -21.91 19.94
C VAL A 171 6.55 -22.69 18.82
N MET A 172 5.48 -22.14 18.23
CA MET A 172 4.82 -22.73 17.07
C MET A 172 5.78 -22.85 15.88
N LEU A 173 6.55 -21.80 15.58
CA LEU A 173 7.49 -21.80 14.46
C LEU A 173 8.66 -22.76 14.69
N ALA A 174 9.23 -22.77 15.89
CA ALA A 174 10.39 -23.60 16.23
C ALA A 174 10.04 -25.09 16.35
N LYS A 175 8.76 -25.45 16.55
CA LYS A 175 8.31 -26.84 16.63
C LYS A 175 8.49 -27.60 15.30
N ASN A 176 8.27 -26.92 14.18
CA ASN A 176 8.46 -27.49 12.85
C ASN A 176 8.97 -26.41 11.89
N PRO A 177 10.27 -26.08 11.92
CA PRO A 177 10.86 -24.94 11.21
C PRO A 177 11.07 -25.25 9.72
N THR A 178 9.98 -25.54 8.99
CA THR A 178 10.01 -25.84 7.55
C THR A 178 9.10 -24.89 6.80
N ILE A 179 9.38 -24.65 5.51
CA ILE A 179 8.54 -23.77 4.67
C ILE A 179 7.12 -24.33 4.56
N ASP A 180 6.97 -25.65 4.42
CA ASP A 180 5.68 -26.34 4.36
C ASP A 180 4.86 -26.14 5.63
N ALA A 181 5.48 -26.35 6.80
CA ALA A 181 4.78 -26.21 8.08
C ALA A 181 4.35 -24.76 8.32
N TRP A 182 5.22 -23.80 8.02
CA TRP A 182 4.93 -22.39 8.21
C TRP A 182 3.87 -21.88 7.22
N TRP A 183 3.91 -22.33 5.96
CA TRP A 183 2.85 -22.02 5.01
C TRP A 183 1.50 -22.58 5.46
N ALA A 184 1.48 -23.82 5.97
CA ALA A 184 0.27 -24.40 6.52
C ALA A 184 -0.29 -23.60 7.71
N LEU A 185 0.58 -23.05 8.58
CA LEU A 185 0.16 -22.18 9.69
C LEU A 185 -0.47 -20.87 9.20
N LEU A 186 0.12 -20.25 8.17
CA LEU A 186 -0.28 -18.96 7.61
C LEU A 186 -1.50 -19.05 6.67
N SER A 187 -1.74 -20.21 6.08
CA SER A 187 -2.86 -20.43 5.15
C SER A 187 -4.17 -20.77 5.87
N ARG A 188 -4.17 -20.87 7.19
CA ARG A 188 -5.38 -21.09 7.98
C ARG A 188 -6.29 -19.86 7.81
N GLY A 189 -7.59 -20.08 7.71
CA GLY A 189 -8.55 -18.97 7.75
C GLY A 189 -8.31 -18.13 9.00
N VAL A 190 -8.27 -16.81 8.84
CA VAL A 190 -8.25 -15.89 9.98
C VAL A 190 -9.61 -16.02 10.65
N GLU A 191 -9.66 -16.55 11.88
CA GLU A 191 -10.88 -16.52 12.71
C GLU A 191 -11.22 -15.09 13.14
#